data_AF-A0A2S9J8T9-F1
#
_entry.id   AF-A0A2S9J8T9-F1
#
_cell.length_a   1.000
_cell.length_b   1.000
_cell.length_c   1.000
_cell.angle_alpha   90.00
_cell.angle_beta   90.00
_cell.angle_gamma   90.00
#
_symmetry.space_group_name_H-M   'P 1'
#
loop_
_entity.id
_entity.type
_entity.pdbx_description
1 polymer ?
#
loop_
_entity_poly.entity_id
_entity_poly.type
_entity_poly.pdbx_seq_one_letter_code
_entity_poly.pdbx_strand_id
1 'polypeptide(L)'
;MQQKKAFDSKYPNAVNGFDNVIRYKDYLLLQLKYFNGNAQWIALNVETKDIVDIGGLLPDSSSDYMPIMGWQQFLRTDGEYLYAILYPNELVDRWGGKENRPITARARLLSKSKNPILAKFKLK
;
A
#
# COMPACT_ATOMS: atom_id res chain seq x y z
N MET A 1 -7.66 -11.69 34.31
CA MET A 1 -7.15 -11.15 33.03
C MET A 1 -7.15 -9.63 33.11
N GLN A 2 -5.97 -9.01 33.22
CA GLN A 2 -5.87 -7.54 33.14
C GLN A 2 -6.04 -7.13 31.67
N GLN A 3 -7.10 -6.40 31.36
CA GLN A 3 -7.22 -5.70 30.08
C GLN A 3 -6.07 -4.68 30.01
N LYS A 4 -5.16 -4.86 29.04
CA LYS A 4 -4.21 -3.81 28.66
C LYS A 4 -5.05 -2.60 28.26
N LYS A 5 -4.99 -1.52 29.05
CA LYS A 5 -5.47 -0.21 28.64
C LYS A 5 -4.86 0.10 27.28
N ALA A 6 -5.70 0.19 26.25
CA ALA A 6 -5.33 0.87 25.03
C ALA A 6 -4.90 2.29 25.44
N PHE A 7 -3.74 2.74 24.96
CA PHE A 7 -3.28 4.10 25.19
C PHE A 7 -4.26 5.04 24.48
N ASP A 8 -5.22 5.61 25.21
CA ASP A 8 -6.02 6.74 24.74
C ASP A 8 -5.08 7.96 24.62
N SER A 9 -4.41 8.05 23.47
CA SER A 9 -3.63 9.22 23.11
C SER A 9 -4.59 10.37 22.82
N LYS A 10 -4.32 11.54 23.40
CA LYS A 10 -4.99 12.81 23.02
C LYS A 10 -4.79 13.15 21.53
N TYR A 11 -3.88 12.45 20.85
CA TYR A 11 -3.56 12.60 19.44
C TYR A 11 -3.71 11.24 18.73
N PRO A 12 -4.93 10.83 18.35
CA PRO A 12 -5.17 9.52 17.71
C PRO A 12 -4.44 9.36 16.37
N ASN A 13 -4.13 10.47 15.70
CA ASN A 13 -3.38 10.53 14.44
C ASN A 13 -1.87 10.78 14.65
N ALA A 14 -1.38 10.78 15.88
CA ALA A 14 0.06 10.80 16.11
C ALA A 14 0.68 9.44 15.74
N VAL A 15 1.82 9.49 15.06
CA VAL A 15 2.65 8.31 14.80
C VAL A 15 3.21 7.82 16.13
N ASN A 16 3.01 6.55 16.44
CA ASN A 16 3.49 5.91 17.66
C ASN A 16 4.64 4.92 17.42
N GLY A 17 5.02 4.71 16.16
CA GLY A 17 6.16 3.89 15.78
C GLY A 17 6.15 3.49 14.31
N PHE A 18 7.01 2.54 14.00
CA PHE A 18 7.14 1.92 12.69
C PHE A 18 7.03 0.41 12.84
N ASP A 19 6.17 -0.23 12.04
CA ASP A 19 6.06 -1.71 12.05
C ASP A 19 7.10 -2.34 11.10
N ASN A 20 7.42 -1.67 9.99
CA ASN A 20 8.40 -2.14 9.01
C ASN A 20 9.20 -0.97 8.44
N VAL A 21 10.47 -1.25 8.12
CA VAL A 21 11.40 -0.32 7.46
C VAL A 21 12.12 -1.09 6.36
N ILE A 22 11.98 -0.65 5.12
CA ILE A 22 12.50 -1.35 3.94
C ILE A 22 13.30 -0.37 3.09
N ARG A 23 14.52 -0.74 2.69
CA ARG A 23 15.29 0.05 1.72
C ARG A 23 14.93 -0.39 0.30
N TYR A 24 14.64 0.57 -0.58
CA TYR A 24 14.31 0.35 -1.99
C TYR A 24 14.97 1.45 -2.83
N LYS A 25 16.07 1.11 -3.53
CA LYS A 25 16.87 2.09 -4.29
C LYS A 25 17.22 3.32 -3.41
N ASP A 26 16.84 4.51 -3.86
CA ASP A 26 17.04 5.79 -3.18
C ASP A 26 15.92 6.13 -2.19
N TYR A 27 15.04 5.16 -1.88
CA TYR A 27 13.94 5.33 -0.95
C TYR A 27 14.09 4.47 0.30
N LEU A 28 13.67 5.02 1.43
CA LEU A 28 13.34 4.28 2.63
C LEU A 28 11.81 4.20 2.75
N LEU A 29 11.27 3.00 2.62
CA LEU A 29 9.85 2.74 2.77
C LEU A 29 9.56 2.45 4.24
N LEU A 30 8.67 3.24 4.83
CA LEU A 30 8.33 3.19 6.24
C LEU A 30 6.85 2.87 6.41
N GLN A 31 6.55 1.83 7.18
CA GLN A 31 5.18 1.57 7.63
C GLN A 31 4.94 2.29 8.95
N LEU A 32 4.31 3.46 8.86
CA LEU A 32 3.88 4.24 10.01
C LEU A 32 2.77 3.51 10.76
N LYS A 33 2.85 3.53 12.08
CA LYS A 33 1.81 3.06 12.98
C LYS A 33 1.23 4.23 13.76
N TYR A 34 -0.09 4.28 13.85
CA TYR A 34 -0.81 5.34 14.54
C TYR A 34 -1.47 4.82 15.82
N PHE A 35 -1.75 5.70 16.78
CA PHE A 35 -2.42 5.33 18.03
C PHE A 35 -3.84 4.79 17.85
N ASN A 36 -4.54 5.23 16.81
CA ASN A 36 -5.85 4.69 16.44
C ASN A 36 -5.80 3.26 15.83
N GLY A 37 -4.62 2.66 15.71
CA GLY A 37 -4.43 1.32 15.14
C GLY A 37 -4.31 1.28 13.62
N ASN A 38 -4.43 2.43 12.94
CA ASN A 38 -4.18 2.50 11.51
C ASN A 38 -2.68 2.37 11.21
N ALA A 39 -2.40 1.90 10.00
CA ALA A 39 -1.06 1.88 9.43
C ALA A 39 -1.06 2.58 8.07
N GLN A 40 0.08 3.15 7.70
CA GLN A 40 0.26 3.80 6.40
C GLN A 40 1.70 3.60 5.92
N TRP A 41 1.87 3.35 4.64
CA TRP A 41 3.19 3.30 4.02
C TRP A 41 3.57 4.65 3.41
N ILE A 42 4.75 5.16 3.78
CA ILE A 42 5.37 6.31 3.13
C ILE A 42 6.70 5.90 2.51
N ALA A 43 7.10 6.60 1.46
CA ALA A 43 8.42 6.51 0.86
C ALA A 43 9.18 7.82 1.14
N LEU A 44 10.32 7.74 1.82
CA LEU A 44 11.24 8.84 2.04
C LEU A 44 12.39 8.73 1.04
N ASN A 45 12.55 9.70 0.14
CA ASN A 45 13.75 9.79 -0.68
C ASN A 45 14.95 10.14 0.21
N VAL A 46 16.00 9.32 0.20
CA VAL A 46 17.13 9.47 1.12
C VAL A 46 18.03 10.66 0.77
N GLU A 47 18.03 11.10 -0.47
CA GLU A 47 18.83 12.22 -0.96
C GLU A 47 18.06 13.53 -0.79
N THR A 48 16.87 13.64 -1.39
CA THR A 48 16.08 14.89 -1.40
C THR A 48 15.30 15.13 -0.12
N LYS A 49 15.08 14.08 0.69
CA LYS A 49 14.20 14.08 1.88
C LYS A 49 12.71 14.25 1.57
N ASP A 50 12.32 14.12 0.31
CA ASP A 50 10.91 14.15 -0.08
C ASP A 50 10.17 12.94 0.48
N ILE A 51 8.92 13.16 0.91
CA ILE A 51 8.05 12.12 1.46
C ILE A 51 6.83 11.96 0.57
N VAL A 52 6.57 10.72 0.15
CA VAL A 52 5.43 10.37 -0.70
C VAL A 52 4.58 9.32 0.01
N ASP A 53 3.27 9.50 0.02
CA ASP A 53 2.32 8.47 0.46
C ASP A 53 2.20 7.37 -0.60
N ILE A 54 2.64 6.15 -0.27
CA ILE A 54 2.60 5.02 -1.20
C ILE A 54 1.15 4.64 -1.51
N GLY A 55 0.24 4.77 -0.53
CA GLY A 55 -1.17 4.47 -0.72
C GLY A 55 -1.88 5.46 -1.66
N GLY A 56 -1.35 6.67 -1.79
CA GLY A 56 -1.84 7.74 -2.65
C GLY A 56 -1.23 7.77 -4.06
N LEU A 57 -0.24 6.92 -4.33
CA LEU A 57 0.34 6.81 -5.66
C LEU A 57 -0.70 6.31 -6.66
N LEU A 58 -0.91 7.10 -7.71
CA LEU A 58 -1.81 6.75 -8.81
C LEU A 58 -1.08 5.78 -9.75
N PRO A 59 -1.55 4.53 -9.86
CA PRO A 59 -1.01 3.60 -10.85
C PRO A 59 -1.31 4.13 -12.25
N ASP A 60 -0.46 3.77 -13.22
CA ASP A 60 -0.62 4.17 -14.61
C ASP A 60 -1.32 3.08 -15.44
N SER A 61 -1.60 3.39 -16.71
CA SER A 61 -2.23 2.46 -17.64
C SER A 61 -1.39 1.21 -17.93
N SER A 62 -0.07 1.23 -17.69
CA SER A 62 0.79 0.07 -17.90
C SER A 62 0.55 -1.04 -16.88
N SER A 63 -0.07 -0.70 -15.75
CA SER A 63 -0.42 -1.61 -14.66
C SER A 63 -1.91 -1.88 -14.55
N ASP A 64 -2.71 -1.58 -15.58
CA ASP A 64 -4.18 -1.65 -15.52
C ASP A 64 -4.77 -0.82 -14.36
N TYR A 65 -4.09 0.26 -13.95
CA TYR A 65 -4.46 1.06 -12.78
C TYR A 65 -4.58 0.23 -11.48
N MET A 66 -3.83 -0.85 -11.37
CA MET A 66 -3.86 -1.76 -10.22
C MET A 66 -3.27 -1.07 -8.98
N PRO A 67 -3.95 -1.10 -7.83
CA PRO A 67 -3.47 -0.44 -6.63
C PRO A 67 -2.13 -1.05 -6.17
N ILE A 68 -1.22 -0.21 -5.66
CA ILE A 68 0.08 -0.66 -5.18
C ILE A 68 -0.04 -1.49 -3.88
N MET A 69 -1.10 -1.27 -3.09
CA MET A 69 -1.35 -1.99 -1.85
C MET A 69 -2.82 -2.37 -1.67
N GLY A 70 -3.04 -3.55 -1.11
CA GLY A 70 -4.32 -4.03 -0.59
C GLY A 70 -4.51 -3.73 0.90
N TRP A 71 -5.61 -4.21 1.48
CA TRP A 71 -5.97 -3.97 2.88
C TRP A 71 -4.97 -4.53 3.88
N GLN A 72 -4.30 -5.63 3.54
CA GLN A 72 -3.27 -6.21 4.42
C GLN A 72 -1.97 -5.39 4.46
N GLN A 73 -1.83 -4.36 3.61
CA GLN A 73 -0.64 -3.51 3.52
C GLN A 73 0.68 -4.30 3.43
N PHE A 74 0.63 -5.50 2.83
CA PHE A 74 1.80 -6.33 2.62
C PHE A 74 2.68 -5.71 1.55
N LEU A 75 3.91 -5.39 1.92
CA LEU A 75 4.92 -4.86 1.01
C LEU A 75 6.28 -5.51 1.28
N ARG A 76 6.91 -6.00 0.21
CA ARG A 76 8.25 -6.59 0.21
C ARG A 76 9.04 -6.12 -1.00
N THR A 77 10.35 -6.31 -0.97
CA THR A 77 11.25 -5.97 -2.07
C THR A 77 12.40 -6.96 -2.18
N ASP A 78 12.92 -7.10 -3.40
CA ASP A 78 14.20 -7.73 -3.71
C ASP A 78 15.32 -6.70 -4.00
N GLY A 79 15.01 -5.40 -3.83
CA GLY A 79 15.89 -4.27 -4.16
C GLY A 79 15.64 -3.66 -5.55
N GLU A 80 15.08 -4.41 -6.50
CA GLU A 80 14.76 -3.92 -7.85
C GLU A 80 13.26 -3.61 -8.00
N TYR A 81 12.42 -4.47 -7.41
CA TYR A 81 10.96 -4.41 -7.48
C TYR A 81 10.32 -4.37 -6.10
N LEU A 82 9.10 -3.85 -6.08
CA LEU A 82 8.18 -3.96 -4.95
C LEU A 82 7.13 -5.02 -5.24
N TYR A 83 6.79 -5.77 -4.20
CA TYR A 83 5.83 -6.85 -4.24
C TYR A 83 4.73 -6.61 -3.22
N ALA A 84 3.49 -6.68 -3.67
CA ALA A 84 2.31 -6.58 -2.82
C ALA A 84 1.35 -7.74 -3.10
N ILE A 85 0.52 -8.06 -2.11
CA ILE A 85 -0.57 -9.02 -2.27
C ILE A 85 -1.86 -8.23 -2.35
N LEU A 86 -2.60 -8.43 -3.43
CA LEU A 86 -3.90 -7.80 -3.68
C LEU A 86 -4.98 -8.86 -3.73
N TYR A 87 -6.13 -8.56 -3.16
CA TYR A 87 -7.28 -9.46 -3.22
C TYR A 87 -8.25 -9.02 -4.31
N PRO A 88 -8.84 -9.96 -5.08
CA PRO A 88 -9.73 -9.64 -6.20
C PRO A 88 -10.90 -8.70 -5.86
N ASN A 89 -11.48 -8.81 -4.65
CA ASN A 89 -12.54 -7.92 -4.18
C ASN A 89 -12.07 -6.46 -4.05
N GLU A 90 -10.81 -6.24 -3.67
CA GLU A 90 -10.23 -4.90 -3.53
C GLU A 90 -10.03 -4.22 -4.89
N LEU A 91 -9.80 -5.03 -5.94
CA LEU A 91 -9.65 -4.54 -7.31
C LEU A 91 -10.97 -4.03 -7.88
N VAL A 92 -12.08 -4.72 -7.57
CA VAL A 92 -13.42 -4.32 -8.04
C VAL A 92 -13.81 -2.95 -7.50
N ASP A 93 -13.63 -2.73 -6.20
CA ASP A 93 -13.97 -1.45 -5.54
C ASP A 93 -13.15 -0.28 -6.09
N ARG A 94 -11.86 -0.53 -6.40
CA ARG A 94 -10.93 0.48 -6.91
C ARG A 94 -11.14 0.79 -8.39
N TRP A 95 -11.45 -0.22 -9.21
CA TRP A 95 -11.73 -0.02 -10.65
C TRP A 95 -13.14 0.53 -10.90
N GLY A 96 -14.12 0.19 -10.09
CA GLY A 96 -15.51 0.63 -10.25
C GLY A 96 -15.81 2.02 -9.66
N GLY A 97 -14.99 2.50 -8.72
CA GLY A 97 -15.43 3.54 -7.79
C GLY A 97 -15.29 5.00 -8.23
N LYS A 98 -14.31 5.38 -9.07
CA LYS A 98 -13.99 6.83 -9.22
C LYS A 98 -13.58 7.35 -10.58
N GLU A 99 -13.15 6.54 -11.54
CA GLU A 99 -12.47 7.11 -12.73
C GLU A 99 -12.87 6.54 -14.08
N ASN A 100 -13.86 5.64 -14.16
CA ASN A 100 -14.40 5.09 -15.42
C ASN A 100 -13.28 4.69 -16.42
N ARG A 101 -12.14 4.22 -15.90
CA ARG A 101 -10.95 3.96 -16.72
C ARG A 101 -11.16 2.63 -17.44
N PRO A 102 -10.81 2.54 -18.73
CA PRO A 102 -10.94 1.30 -19.47
C PRO A 102 -10.03 0.23 -18.84
N ILE A 103 -10.65 -0.75 -18.18
CA ILE A 103 -9.97 -1.94 -17.66
C ILE A 103 -9.76 -2.94 -18.80
N THR A 104 -8.56 -3.53 -18.86
CA THR A 104 -8.26 -4.56 -19.86
C THR A 104 -9.03 -5.85 -19.58
N ALA A 105 -9.11 -6.73 -20.59
CA ALA A 105 -9.69 -8.07 -20.41
C ALA A 105 -8.96 -8.87 -19.31
N ARG A 106 -7.65 -8.67 -19.15
CA ARG A 106 -6.84 -9.27 -18.10
C ARG A 106 -7.30 -8.81 -16.71
N ALA A 107 -7.44 -7.50 -16.51
CA ALA A 107 -7.96 -6.95 -15.25
C ALA A 107 -9.34 -7.53 -14.89
N ARG A 108 -10.24 -7.63 -15.88
CA ARG A 108 -11.57 -8.26 -15.70
C ARG A 108 -11.52 -9.75 -15.33
N LEU A 109 -10.49 -10.48 -15.77
CA LEU A 109 -10.30 -11.87 -15.36
C LEU A 109 -9.76 -11.95 -13.93
N LEU A 110 -8.83 -11.06 -13.57
CA LEU A 110 -8.27 -10.97 -12.22
C LEU A 110 -9.33 -10.64 -11.17
N SER A 111 -10.27 -9.74 -11.46
CA SER A 111 -11.37 -9.44 -10.52
C SER A 111 -12.32 -10.63 -10.26
N LYS A 112 -12.36 -11.62 -11.16
CA LYS A 112 -13.14 -12.85 -11.00
C LYS A 112 -12.37 -13.98 -10.30
N SER A 113 -11.08 -13.79 -10.07
CA SER A 113 -10.27 -14.75 -9.33
C SER A 113 -10.75 -14.88 -7.88
N LYS A 114 -10.56 -16.05 -7.27
CA LYS A 114 -10.71 -16.25 -5.82
C LYS A 114 -9.37 -16.26 -5.08
N ASN A 115 -8.27 -16.24 -5.83
CA ASN A 115 -6.93 -16.31 -5.27
C ASN A 115 -6.33 -14.91 -5.10
N PRO A 116 -5.50 -14.69 -4.06
CA PRO A 116 -4.68 -13.50 -3.95
C PRO A 116 -3.78 -13.33 -5.18
N ILE A 117 -3.56 -12.09 -5.56
CA ILE A 117 -2.74 -11.70 -6.70
C ILE A 117 -1.44 -11.13 -6.17
N LEU A 118 -0.32 -11.73 -6.55
CA LEU A 118 0.98 -11.14 -6.33
C LEU A 118 1.21 -10.06 -7.39
N ALA A 119 1.23 -8.82 -6.97
CA ALA A 119 1.47 -7.68 -7.83
C ALA A 119 2.91 -7.20 -7.68
N LYS A 120 3.52 -6.85 -8.81
CA LYS A 120 4.93 -6.49 -8.95
C LYS A 120 5.03 -5.09 -9.55
N PHE A 121 5.69 -4.18 -8.86
CA PHE A 121 5.77 -2.76 -9.23
C PHE A 121 7.20 -2.23 -9.21
N LYS A 122 7.44 -1.14 -9.94
CA LYS A 122 8.61 -0.27 -9.77
C LYS A 122 8.12 1.14 -9.49
N LEU A 123 8.68 1.80 -8.49
CA LEU A 123 8.55 3.25 -8.37
C LEU A 123 9.47 3.88 -9.43
N LYS A 124 8.92 4.86 -10.17
CA LYS A 124 9.64 5.69 -11.12
C LYS A 124 9.88 7.06 -10.51
#